data_AF-A0A960H567-F1
#
_entry.id   AF-A0A960H567-F1
#
_cell.length_a   1.000
_cell.length_b   1.000
_cell.length_c   1.000
_cell.angle_alpha   90.00
_cell.angle_beta   90.00
_cell.angle_gamma   90.00
#
_symmetry.space_group_name_H-M   'P 1'
#
loop_
_entity.id
_entity.type
_entity.pdbx_description
1 polymer ?
#
loop_
_entity_poly.entity_id
_entity_poly.type
_entity_poly.pdbx_seq_one_letter_code
_entity_poly.pdbx_strand_id
1 'polypeptide(L)'
;TWLITLRDGDELVGQIGYFHTAPYAVQLGYALGRRYWGRGLAGEALQLVVDHLRSDPALYRAAASVHPDNARSMRVLERAGFTLEARQARAQLFPNLAPEPQDA
;
A
#
# COMPACT_ATOMS: atom_id res chain seq x y z
N THR A 1 -9.36 3.24 -7.20
CA THR A 1 -8.12 4.00 -6.93
C THR A 1 -8.48 5.41 -6.55
N TRP A 2 -7.79 5.96 -5.56
CA TRP A 2 -7.91 7.35 -5.09
C TRP A 2 -6.60 8.11 -5.32
N LEU A 3 -6.75 9.41 -5.57
CA LEU A 3 -5.64 10.36 -5.54
C LEU A 3 -5.49 10.91 -4.12
N ILE A 4 -4.26 11.18 -3.70
CA ILE A 4 -3.95 11.77 -2.39
C ILE A 4 -3.53 13.22 -2.65
N THR A 5 -4.26 14.18 -2.09
CA THR A 5 -3.97 15.62 -2.20
C THR A 5 -3.71 16.24 -0.82
N LEU A 6 -2.92 17.33 -0.78
CA LEU A 6 -2.78 18.13 0.44
C LEU A 6 -4.03 19.00 0.64
N ARG A 7 -4.50 19.07 1.89
CA ARG A 7 -5.69 19.83 2.29
C ARG A 7 -5.66 21.30 1.90
N ASP A 8 -4.49 21.93 1.98
CA ASP A 8 -4.37 23.39 1.88
C ASP A 8 -4.05 23.90 0.46
N GLY A 9 -4.00 23.02 -0.55
CA GLY A 9 -3.67 23.46 -1.91
C GLY A 9 -3.96 22.47 -3.03
N ASP A 10 -4.73 21.41 -2.77
CA ASP A 10 -5.07 20.34 -3.72
C ASP A 10 -3.87 19.73 -4.47
N GLU A 11 -2.65 19.91 -3.93
CA GLU A 11 -1.44 19.42 -4.57
C GLU A 11 -1.44 17.90 -4.52
N LEU A 12 -1.40 17.26 -5.70
CA LEU A 12 -1.32 15.81 -5.83
C LEU A 12 0.01 15.30 -5.28
N VAL A 13 -0.06 14.49 -4.21
CA VAL A 13 1.12 13.91 -3.56
C VAL A 13 1.32 12.43 -3.87
N GLY A 14 0.29 11.75 -4.37
CA GLY A 14 0.36 10.35 -4.72
C GLY A 14 -0.99 9.69 -4.96
N GLN A 15 -1.02 8.37 -4.85
CA GLN A 15 -2.22 7.56 -5.07
C GLN A 15 -2.24 6.36 -4.13
N ILE A 16 -3.44 5.88 -3.84
CA ILE A 16 -3.69 4.66 -3.10
C ILE A 16 -4.88 3.92 -3.72
N GLY A 17 -4.88 2.60 -3.67
CA GLY A 17 -6.02 1.83 -4.13
C GLY A 17 -5.87 0.37 -3.80
N TYR A 18 -6.88 -0.39 -4.19
CA TYR A 18 -6.86 -1.84 -4.13
C TYR A 18 -7.60 -2.42 -5.33
N PHE A 19 -7.43 -3.72 -5.52
CA PHE A 19 -8.22 -4.54 -6.43
C PHE A 19 -8.63 -5.84 -5.72
N HIS A 20 -9.74 -6.43 -6.14
CA HIS A 20 -10.18 -7.71 -5.61
C HIS A 20 -9.32 -8.85 -6.16
N THR A 21 -8.80 -9.69 -5.27
CA THR A 21 -8.14 -10.96 -5.61
C THR A 21 -9.10 -12.13 -5.47
N ALA A 22 -10.18 -11.94 -4.70
CA ALA A 22 -11.33 -12.83 -4.57
C ALA A 22 -12.56 -12.00 -4.17
N PRO A 23 -13.78 -12.57 -4.16
CA PRO A 23 -14.97 -11.86 -3.69
C PRO A 23 -14.83 -11.31 -2.26
N TYR A 24 -14.02 -11.96 -1.42
CA TYR A 24 -13.81 -11.63 -0.01
C TYR A 24 -12.42 -11.05 0.31
N ALA A 25 -11.56 -10.85 -0.69
CA ALA A 25 -10.17 -10.48 -0.49
C ALA A 25 -9.69 -9.41 -1.47
N VAL A 26 -8.88 -8.47 -0.97
CA VAL A 26 -8.29 -7.39 -1.76
C VAL A 26 -6.78 -7.33 -1.60
N GLN A 27 -6.11 -6.85 -2.64
CA GLN A 27 -4.71 -6.45 -2.62
C GLN A 27 -4.63 -4.94 -2.76
N LEU A 28 -3.99 -4.27 -1.81
CA LEU A 28 -3.79 -2.82 -1.80
C LEU A 28 -2.36 -2.42 -2.18
N GLY A 29 -2.24 -1.19 -2.67
CA GLY A 29 -0.97 -0.55 -2.98
C GLY A 29 -1.08 0.96 -2.92
N TYR A 30 0.03 1.62 -2.64
CA TYR A 30 0.13 3.07 -2.61
C TYR A 30 1.51 3.54 -3.08
N ALA A 31 1.55 4.76 -3.61
CA ALA A 31 2.77 5.42 -3.99
C ALA A 31 2.65 6.92 -3.68
N LEU A 32 3.73 7.50 -3.13
CA LEU A 32 3.86 8.93 -2.90
C LEU A 32 5.07 9.47 -3.67
N GLY A 33 4.98 10.71 -4.12
CA GLY A 33 6.14 11.44 -4.63
C GLY A 33 7.24 11.54 -3.57
N ARG A 34 8.50 11.33 -3.98
CA ARG A 34 9.66 11.25 -3.07
C ARG A 34 9.79 12.45 -2.12
N ARG A 35 9.44 13.66 -2.60
CA ARG A 35 9.47 14.91 -1.80
C ARG A 35 8.51 14.92 -0.60
N TYR A 36 7.55 14.00 -0.57
CA TYR A 36 6.52 13.88 0.48
C TYR A 36 6.78 12.74 1.46
N TRP A 37 7.82 11.94 1.24
CA TRP A 37 8.15 10.84 2.14
C TRP A 37 8.53 11.34 3.53
N GLY A 38 8.27 10.54 4.56
CA GLY A 38 8.63 10.86 5.94
C GLY A 38 7.67 11.82 6.65
N ARG A 39 6.58 12.24 6.00
CA ARG A 39 5.58 13.18 6.55
C ARG A 39 4.33 12.52 7.13
N GLY A 40 4.29 11.19 7.25
CA GLY A 40 3.13 10.45 7.75
C GLY A 40 1.97 10.25 6.75
N LEU A 41 1.98 10.95 5.61
CA LEU A 41 0.89 10.97 4.62
C LEU A 41 0.46 9.58 4.12
N ALA A 42 1.40 8.65 3.90
CA ALA A 42 1.06 7.29 3.44
C ALA A 42 0.26 6.52 4.51
N GLY A 43 0.61 6.71 5.79
CA GLY A 43 -0.10 6.07 6.89
C GLY A 43 -1.50 6.64 7.07
N GLU A 44 -1.66 7.97 6.97
CA GLU A 44 -2.97 8.63 7.02
C GLU A 44 -3.89 8.14 5.89
N ALA A 45 -3.40 8.14 4.65
CA ALA A 45 -4.16 7.65 3.50
C ALA A 45 -4.50 6.15 3.62
N LEU A 46 -3.54 5.33 4.09
CA LEU A 46 -3.76 3.90 4.29
C LEU A 46 -4.82 3.64 5.37
N GLN A 47 -4.82 4.39 6.47
CA GLN A 47 -5.80 4.23 7.54
C GLN A 47 -7.22 4.44 7.02
N LEU A 48 -7.45 5.50 6.23
CA LEU A 48 -8.76 5.76 5.63
C LEU A 48 -9.23 4.62 4.72
N VAL A 49 -8.32 4.06 3.92
CA VAL A 49 -8.65 2.93 3.04
C VAL A 49 -8.92 1.66 3.84
N VAL A 50 -8.15 1.38 4.90
CA VAL A 50 -8.38 0.23 5.78
C VAL A 50 -9.72 0.35 6.50
N ASP A 51 -10.07 1.54 7.00
CA ASP A 51 -11.36 1.75 7.67
C ASP A 51 -12.54 1.60 6.70
N HIS A 52 -12.38 2.07 5.45
CA HIS A 52 -13.34 1.81 4.39
C HIS A 52 -13.50 0.30 4.12
N LEU A 53 -12.39 -0.44 3.98
CA LEU A 53 -12.43 -1.90 3.75
C LEU A 53 -13.08 -2.65 4.92
N ARG A 54 -12.81 -2.24 6.16
CA ARG A 54 -13.40 -2.84 7.38
C ARG A 54 -14.90 -2.62 7.49
N SER A 55 -15.43 -1.57 6.85
CA SER A 55 -16.87 -1.30 6.84
C SER A 55 -17.65 -2.22 5.89
N ASP A 56 -16.97 -2.93 4.99
CA ASP A 56 -17.59 -3.86 4.06
C ASP A 56 -17.70 -5.27 4.69
N PRO A 57 -18.92 -5.76 5.00
CA PRO A 57 -19.11 -7.07 5.62
C PRO A 57 -18.78 -8.25 4.69
N ALA A 58 -18.59 -8.03 3.39
CA ALA A 58 -18.19 -9.06 2.45
C ALA A 58 -16.67 -9.27 2.41
N LEU A 59 -15.88 -8.35 2.99
CA LEU A 59 -14.43 -8.42 2.98
C LEU A 59 -13.87 -9.01 4.26
N TYR A 60 -13.02 -10.02 4.10
CA TYR A 60 -12.39 -10.76 5.19
C TYR A 60 -10.87 -10.65 5.17
N ARG A 61 -10.28 -10.15 4.07
CA ARG A 61 -8.83 -10.12 3.90
C ARG A 61 -8.39 -8.92 3.06
N ALA A 62 -7.41 -8.19 3.59
CA ALA A 62 -6.65 -7.18 2.86
C ALA A 62 -5.17 -7.55 2.92
N ALA A 63 -4.52 -7.58 1.76
CA ALA A 63 -3.09 -7.89 1.64
C ALA A 63 -2.34 -6.77 0.91
N ALA A 64 -1.05 -6.67 1.18
CA ALA A 64 -0.14 -5.77 0.49
C ALA A 64 1.22 -6.47 0.32
N SER A 65 1.88 -6.22 -0.79
CA SER A 65 3.23 -6.75 -1.08
C SER A 65 4.20 -5.59 -1.15
N VAL A 66 5.42 -5.80 -0.65
CA VAL A 66 6.40 -4.73 -0.49
C VAL A 66 7.79 -5.29 -0.74
N HIS A 67 8.59 -4.59 -1.54
CA HIS A 67 9.98 -4.97 -1.73
C HIS A 67 10.70 -5.07 -0.36
N PRO A 68 11.49 -6.11 -0.08
CA PRO A 68 12.09 -6.35 1.24
C PRO A 68 12.98 -5.21 1.73
N ASP A 69 13.61 -4.46 0.82
CA ASP A 69 14.44 -3.30 1.18
C ASP A 69 13.62 -2.03 1.52
N ASN A 70 12.30 -2.04 1.30
CA ASN A 70 11.44 -0.89 1.56
C ASN A 70 10.91 -0.88 3.01
N ALA A 71 11.85 -0.73 3.96
CA ALA A 71 11.55 -0.68 5.39
C ALA A 71 10.59 0.45 5.81
N ARG A 72 10.47 1.52 4.99
CA ARG A 72 9.52 2.61 5.26
C ARG A 72 8.08 2.17 5.00
N SER A 73 7.84 1.48 3.88
CA SER A 73 6.52 0.94 3.53
C SER A 73 6.09 -0.19 4.48
N MET A 74 7.02 -1.08 4.85
CA MET A 74 6.77 -2.12 5.86
C MET A 74 6.25 -1.53 7.17
N ARG A 75 6.92 -0.49 7.71
CA ARG A 75 6.46 0.19 8.94
C ARG A 75 5.10 0.88 8.79
N VAL A 76 4.73 1.35 7.60
CA VAL A 76 3.41 1.94 7.35
C VAL A 76 2.33 0.86 7.41
N LEU A 77 2.57 -0.31 6.78
CA LEU A 77 1.66 -1.45 6.83
C LEU A 77 1.51 -1.98 8.28
N GLU A 78 2.61 -2.19 8.99
CA GLU A 78 2.60 -2.64 10.40
C GLU A 78 1.75 -1.71 11.28
N ARG A 79 1.92 -0.39 11.15
CA ARG A 79 1.14 0.60 11.91
C ARG A 79 -0.34 0.60 11.56
N ALA A 80 -0.70 0.23 10.34
CA ALA A 80 -2.09 0.07 9.91
C ALA A 80 -2.71 -1.29 10.34
N GLY A 81 -1.94 -2.13 11.05
CA GLY A 81 -2.40 -3.41 11.59
C GLY A 81 -2.16 -4.61 10.68
N PHE A 82 -1.36 -4.47 9.62
CA PHE A 82 -0.92 -5.60 8.81
C PHE A 82 0.15 -6.40 9.55
N THR A 83 0.17 -7.70 9.30
CA THR A 83 1.22 -8.61 9.79
C THR A 83 1.95 -9.22 8.60
N LEU A 84 3.27 -9.38 8.71
CA LEU A 84 4.06 -10.08 7.70
C LEU A 84 3.68 -11.56 7.70
N GLU A 85 3.11 -12.03 6.60
CA GLU A 85 2.74 -13.45 6.45
C GLU A 85 3.84 -14.28 5.78
N ALA A 86 4.53 -13.72 4.78
CA ALA A 86 5.54 -14.44 4.00
C ALA A 86 6.57 -13.50 3.37
N ARG A 87 7.73 -14.07 3.04
CA ARG A 87 8.65 -13.54 2.03
C ARG A 87 8.63 -14.46 0.84
N GLN A 88 8.29 -13.93 -0.33
CA GLN A 88 8.11 -14.72 -1.53
C GLN A 88 9.28 -14.47 -2.49
N ALA A 89 10.11 -15.49 -2.71
CA ALA A 89 11.26 -15.36 -3.57
C ALA A 89 10.84 -15.07 -5.02
N ARG A 90 11.38 -14.00 -5.62
CA ARG A 90 11.15 -13.61 -7.03
C ARG A 90 9.67 -13.53 -7.43
N ALA A 91 8.81 -13.09 -6.52
CA ALA A 91 7.37 -13.09 -6.73
C ALA A 91 6.83 -11.86 -7.47
N GLN A 92 7.60 -10.76 -7.53
CA GLN A 92 7.08 -9.51 -8.08
C GLN A 92 8.11 -8.78 -8.95
N LEU A 93 7.66 -8.30 -10.11
CA LEU A 93 8.46 -7.43 -10.95
C LEU A 93 8.40 -6.00 -10.41
N PHE A 94 9.56 -5.38 -10.22
CA PHE A 94 9.68 -3.96 -9.90
C PHE A 94 10.41 -3.26 -11.06
N PRO A 95 9.70 -2.85 -12.13
CA PRO A 95 10.32 -2.35 -13.37
C PRO A 95 11.24 -1.14 -13.16
N ASN A 96 11.01 -0.38 -12.08
CA ASN A 96 11.82 0.78 -11.71
C ASN A 96 13.14 0.41 -11.00
N LEU A 97 13.35 -0.87 -10.66
CA LEU A 97 14.53 -1.37 -9.97
C LEU A 97 15.32 -2.37 -10.83
N ALA A 98 14.64 -3.35 -11.45
CA ALA A 98 15.27 -4.37 -12.28
C ALA A 98 14.26 -4.98 -13.29
N PRO A 99 14.74 -5.54 -14.42
CA PRO A 99 13.87 -6.23 -15.39
C PRO A 99 13.46 -7.65 -14.95
N GLU A 100 14.14 -8.24 -13.96
CA GLU A 100 13.79 -9.54 -13.39
C GLU A 100 12.85 -9.42 -12.17
N PRO A 101 12.01 -10.44 -11.92
CA PRO A 101 11.26 -10.55 -10.68
C PRO A 101 12.18 -10.59 -9.45
N GLN A 102 11.81 -9.84 -8.42
CA GLN A 102 12.49 -9.78 -7.13
C GLN A 102 11.57 -10.27 -6.01
N ASP A 103 12.16 -10.40 -4.83
CA ASP A 103 11.46 -10.83 -3.63
C ASP A 103 10.41 -9.79 -3.21
N ALA A 104 9.34 -10.28 -2.58
CA ALA A 104 8.23 -9.45 -2.07
C ALA A 104 7.71 -9.98 -0.73
#